data_AF-A0A849QHA1-F1
#
_entry.id   AF-A0A849QHA1-F1
#
_cell.length_a   1.000
_cell.length_b   1.000
_cell.length_c   1.000
_cell.angle_alpha   90.00
_cell.angle_beta   90.00
_cell.angle_gamma   90.00
#
_symmetry.space_group_name_H-M   'P 1'
#
loop_
_entity.id
_entity.type
_entity.pdbx_description
1 polymer ?
#
loop_
_entity_poly.entity_id
_entity_poly.type
_entity_poly.pdbx_seq_one_letter_code
_entity_poly.pdbx_strand_id
1 'polypeptide(L)'
;MGVTDTDLVVEEVPPLKRTTSGDIPIFVIALVLTLILELFVAFVFVSVKKEPRSILVGVLVANMVSLPIVWLVFPYLPLHFLLVILFSEIFAVLFEGYFIFLFTKKTLALVMSLILSLLMNLCSFIIGGIIFIFLV
;
A
#
# COMPACT_ATOMS: atom_id res chain seq x y z
N MET A 1 14.68 -46.84 31.53
CA MET A 1 15.17 -45.45 31.49
C MET A 1 14.16 -44.69 30.65
N GLY A 2 13.16 -44.11 31.31
CA GLY A 2 12.02 -43.48 30.65
C GLY A 2 12.34 -42.04 30.30
N VAL A 3 12.20 -41.67 29.03
CA VAL A 3 12.22 -40.28 28.60
C VAL A 3 10.86 -39.71 29.00
N THR A 4 10.85 -38.76 29.94
CA THR A 4 9.64 -38.05 30.34
C THR A 4 9.41 -36.88 29.39
N ASP A 5 8.29 -36.90 28.67
CA ASP A 5 7.83 -35.89 27.69
C ASP A 5 7.47 -34.52 28.30
N THR A 6 8.13 -34.09 29.37
CA THR A 6 7.69 -32.93 30.19
C THR A 6 8.26 -31.58 29.77
N ASP A 7 9.12 -31.49 28.77
CA ASP A 7 9.79 -30.24 28.39
C ASP A 7 9.45 -29.74 26.97
N LEU A 8 8.29 -30.10 26.43
CA LEU A 8 7.78 -29.45 25.22
C LEU A 8 7.09 -28.13 25.60
N VAL A 9 7.88 -27.06 25.66
CA VAL A 9 7.36 -25.69 25.63
C VAL A 9 6.79 -25.44 24.24
N VAL A 10 5.52 -25.73 24.05
CA VAL A 10 4.78 -25.33 22.85
C VAL A 10 4.63 -23.82 22.91
N GLU A 11 5.49 -23.09 22.19
CA GLU A 11 5.27 -21.68 21.95
C GLU A 11 3.93 -21.55 21.20
N GLU A 12 2.93 -20.98 21.87
CA GLU A 12 1.66 -20.69 21.22
C GLU A 12 1.91 -19.65 20.12
N VAL A 13 2.06 -20.14 18.89
CA VAL A 13 2.09 -19.28 17.72
C VAL A 13 0.73 -18.59 17.68
N PRO A 14 0.66 -17.24 17.70
CA PRO A 14 -0.61 -16.53 17.67
C PRO A 14 -1.41 -17.03 16.46
N PRO A 15 -2.71 -17.33 16.64
CA PRO A 15 -3.50 -17.90 15.56
C PRO A 15 -3.43 -16.96 14.36
N LEU A 16 -2.98 -17.49 13.22
CA LEU A 16 -3.13 -16.84 11.92
C LEU A 16 -4.59 -16.39 11.81
N LYS A 17 -4.82 -15.08 11.90
CA LYS A 17 -6.15 -14.49 11.83
C LYS A 17 -6.70 -14.86 10.45
N ARG A 18 -7.52 -15.92 10.40
CA ARG A 18 -8.13 -16.39 9.16
C ARG A 18 -8.90 -15.23 8.56
N THR A 19 -8.52 -14.82 7.35
CA THR A 19 -9.36 -13.98 6.51
C THR A 19 -10.70 -14.66 6.40
N THR A 20 -11.72 -14.08 7.02
CA THR A 20 -13.10 -14.53 6.89
C THR A 20 -13.59 -14.14 5.49
N SER A 21 -14.62 -14.81 4.98
CA SER A 21 -15.21 -14.48 3.68
C SER A 21 -15.73 -13.04 3.57
N GLY A 22 -15.93 -12.35 4.71
CA GLY A 22 -16.29 -10.94 4.78
C GLY A 22 -15.14 -9.96 4.51
N ASP A 23 -13.88 -10.41 4.56
CA ASP A 23 -12.72 -9.54 4.43
C ASP A 23 -12.37 -9.23 2.96
N ILE A 24 -12.72 -10.13 2.03
CA ILE A 24 -12.45 -9.95 0.59
C ILE A 24 -13.27 -8.79 0.00
N PRO A 25 -14.60 -8.69 0.20
CA PRO A 25 -15.38 -7.56 -0.31
C PRO A 25 -14.87 -6.21 0.22
N ILE A 26 -14.51 -6.14 1.50
CA ILE A 26 -13.99 -4.91 2.12
C ILE A 26 -12.65 -4.52 1.50
N PHE A 27 -11.74 -5.49 1.34
CA PHE A 27 -10.46 -5.29 0.65
C PHE A 27 -10.66 -4.75 -0.76
N VAL A 28 -11.55 -5.35 -1.54
CA VAL A 28 -11.81 -4.93 -2.93
C VAL A 28 -12.41 -3.51 -2.97
N ILE A 29 -13.36 -3.20 -2.09
CA ILE A 29 -13.95 -1.86 -2.00
C ILE A 29 -12.89 -0.83 -1.63
N ALA A 30 -12.07 -1.10 -0.61
CA ALA A 30 -10.98 -0.23 -0.20
C ALA A 30 -9.98 -0.02 -1.35
N LEU A 31 -9.60 -1.09 -2.04
CA LEU A 31 -8.68 -1.03 -3.18
C LEU A 31 -9.22 -0.15 -4.30
N VAL A 32 -10.49 -0.33 -4.67
CA VAL A 32 -11.15 0.47 -5.71
C VAL A 32 -11.23 1.94 -5.31
N LEU A 33 -11.60 2.24 -4.06
CA LEU A 33 -11.67 3.61 -3.57
C LEU A 33 -10.30 4.30 -3.57
N THR A 34 -9.26 3.60 -3.09
CA THR A 34 -7.88 4.10 -3.11
C THR A 34 -7.41 4.34 -4.53
N LEU A 35 -7.63 3.38 -5.45
CA LEU A 35 -7.28 3.54 -6.86
C LEU A 35 -7.98 4.74 -7.51
N ILE A 36 -9.27 4.95 -7.24
CA ILE A 36 -10.01 6.11 -7.77
C ILE A 36 -9.37 7.40 -7.27
N LEU A 37 -9.05 7.49 -5.98
CA LEU A 37 -8.45 8.66 -5.38
C LEU A 37 -7.07 8.96 -5.96
N GLU A 38 -6.21 7.95 -6.06
CA GLU A 38 -4.84 8.11 -6.54
C GLU A 38 -4.79 8.44 -8.03
N LEU A 39 -5.65 7.80 -8.84
CA LEU A 39 -5.82 8.17 -10.24
C LEU A 39 -6.35 9.59 -10.40
N PHE A 40 -7.22 10.05 -9.50
CA PHE A 40 -7.68 11.43 -9.50
C PHE A 40 -6.53 12.41 -9.20
N VAL A 41 -5.74 12.15 -8.15
CA VAL A 41 -4.56 12.95 -7.81
C VAL A 41 -3.55 12.97 -8.97
N ALA A 42 -3.27 11.80 -9.56
CA ALA A 42 -2.40 11.69 -10.73
C ALA A 42 -2.96 12.43 -11.96
N PHE A 43 -4.27 12.36 -12.19
CA PHE A 43 -4.91 13.08 -13.28
C PHE A 43 -4.76 14.60 -13.10
N VAL A 44 -4.94 15.12 -11.89
CA VAL A 44 -4.69 16.53 -11.58
C VAL A 44 -3.23 16.88 -11.82
N PHE A 45 -2.29 16.07 -11.34
CA PHE A 45 -0.85 16.28 -11.54
C PHE A 45 -0.48 16.35 -13.02
N VAL A 46 -0.90 15.36 -13.81
CA VAL A 46 -0.61 15.26 -15.25
C VAL A 46 -1.25 16.44 -16.01
N SER A 47 -2.45 16.87 -15.60
CA SER A 47 -3.13 18.01 -16.21
C SER A 47 -2.42 19.34 -15.92
N VAL A 48 -1.96 19.55 -14.68
CA VAL A 48 -1.25 20.76 -14.26
C VAL A 48 0.14 20.83 -14.89
N LYS A 49 0.85 19.69 -14.94
CA LYS A 49 2.20 19.60 -15.52
C LYS A 49 2.21 19.46 -17.04
N LYS A 50 1.03 19.30 -17.67
CA LYS A 50 0.86 19.06 -19.12
C LYS A 50 1.63 17.83 -19.61
N GLU A 51 1.69 16.81 -18.76
CA GLU A 51 2.38 15.55 -19.02
C GLU A 51 1.47 14.58 -19.80
N PRO A 52 2.00 13.50 -20.40
CA PRO A 52 1.18 12.56 -21.14
C PRO A 52 0.33 11.70 -20.21
N ARG A 53 -0.91 11.43 -20.64
CA ARG A 53 -1.88 10.59 -19.91
C ARG A 53 -1.44 9.13 -19.74
N SER A 54 -0.41 8.69 -20.46
CA SER A 54 0.20 7.36 -20.26
C SER A 54 0.76 7.17 -18.85
N ILE A 55 1.08 8.25 -18.13
CA ILE A 55 1.47 8.19 -16.71
C ILE A 55 0.38 7.56 -15.84
N LEU A 56 -0.91 7.79 -16.16
CA LEU A 56 -2.03 7.23 -15.40
C LEU A 56 -2.06 5.69 -15.47
N VAL A 57 -1.62 5.12 -16.59
CA VAL A 57 -1.48 3.66 -16.72
C VAL A 57 -0.35 3.15 -15.81
N GLY A 58 0.76 3.88 -15.74
CA GLY A 58 1.85 3.57 -14.81
C GLY A 58 1.40 3.61 -13.35
N VAL A 59 0.61 4.63 -12.98
CA VAL A 59 0.01 4.76 -11.64
C VAL A 59 -0.92 3.58 -11.34
N LEU A 60 -1.83 3.25 -12.25
CA LEU A 60 -2.75 2.11 -12.08
C LEU A 60 -1.98 0.81 -11.85
N VAL A 61 -0.98 0.52 -12.69
CA VAL A 61 -0.20 -0.72 -12.60
C VAL A 61 0.63 -0.76 -11.32
N ALA A 62 1.26 0.36 -10.94
CA ALA A 62 2.04 0.44 -9.71
C ALA A 62 1.16 0.15 -8.48
N ASN A 63 -0.01 0.79 -8.39
CA ASN A 63 -0.93 0.65 -7.24
C ASN A 63 -1.62 -0.71 -7.16
N MET A 64 -1.88 -1.35 -8.31
CA MET A 64 -2.37 -2.73 -8.35
C MET A 64 -1.39 -3.73 -7.74
N VAL A 65 -0.11 -3.37 -7.60
CA VAL A 65 0.93 -4.23 -7.00
C VAL A 65 1.32 -3.73 -5.60
N SER A 66 1.52 -2.43 -5.40
CA SER A 66 1.95 -1.87 -4.11
C SER A 66 0.87 -2.07 -3.03
N LEU A 67 -0.40 -1.75 -3.31
CA LEU A 67 -1.47 -1.80 -2.31
C LEU A 67 -1.72 -3.21 -1.75
N PRO A 68 -1.80 -4.29 -2.56
CA PRO A 68 -1.87 -5.63 -2.01
C PRO A 68 -0.66 -6.00 -1.15
N ILE A 69 0.56 -5.57 -1.51
CA ILE A 69 1.75 -5.82 -0.68
C ILE A 69 1.62 -5.07 0.65
N VAL A 70 1.25 -3.79 0.60
CA VAL A 70 1.08 -2.96 1.80
C VAL A 70 0.01 -3.53 2.73
N TRP A 71 -1.11 -4.03 2.21
CA TRP A 71 -2.21 -4.53 3.05
C TRP A 71 -2.09 -6.01 3.43
N LEU A 72 -1.41 -6.83 2.65
CA LEU A 72 -1.32 -8.29 2.88
C LEU A 72 0.05 -8.75 3.37
N VAL A 73 1.08 -7.91 3.38
CA VAL A 73 2.43 -8.29 3.83
C VAL A 73 2.82 -7.51 5.09
N PHE A 74 2.73 -6.18 5.06
CA PHE A 74 3.20 -5.34 6.17
C PHE A 74 2.52 -5.61 7.52
N PRO A 75 1.19 -5.89 7.61
CA PRO A 75 0.53 -6.20 8.87
C PRO A 75 1.04 -7.47 9.56
N TYR A 76 1.74 -8.35 8.83
CA TYR A 76 2.33 -9.59 9.37
C TYR A 76 3.75 -9.39 9.89
N LEU A 77 4.35 -8.21 9.73
CA LEU A 77 5.65 -7.91 10.31
C LEU A 77 5.53 -7.81 11.84
N PRO A 78 6.42 -8.47 12.61
CA PRO A 78 6.41 -8.44 14.08
C PRO A 78 6.99 -7.11 14.60
N LEU A 79 6.44 -6.00 14.13
CA LEU A 79 6.86 -4.63 14.46
C LEU A 79 5.73 -3.87 15.14
N HIS A 80 6.10 -2.80 15.84
CA HIS A 80 5.12 -1.88 16.41
C HIS A 80 4.25 -1.25 15.30
N PHE A 81 2.95 -1.05 15.56
CA PHE A 81 1.97 -0.55 14.59
C PHE A 81 2.43 0.72 13.84
N LEU A 82 2.98 1.71 14.57
CA LEU A 82 3.51 2.94 13.96
C LEU A 82 4.70 2.69 13.02
N LEU A 83 5.54 1.70 13.33
CA LEU A 83 6.66 1.32 12.45
C LEU A 83 6.17 0.59 11.22
N VAL A 84 5.12 -0.24 11.35
CA VAL A 84 4.47 -0.90 10.21
C VAL A 84 3.94 0.15 9.23
N ILE A 85 3.20 1.16 9.72
CA ILE A 85 2.71 2.27 8.89
C ILE A 85 3.89 3.02 8.25
N LEU A 86 4.88 3.43 9.04
CA LEU A 86 6.01 4.20 8.51
C LEU A 86 6.74 3.45 7.40
N PHE A 87 7.04 2.16 7.59
CA PHE A 87 7.73 1.37 6.60
C PHE A 87 6.86 1.05 5.38
N SER A 88 5.54 0.86 5.56
CA SER A 88 4.64 0.63 4.43
C SER A 88 4.51 1.86 3.55
N GLU A 89 4.43 3.05 4.14
CA GLU A 89 4.37 4.32 3.41
C GLU A 89 5.68 4.59 2.65
N ILE A 90 6.84 4.38 3.30
CA ILE A 90 8.14 4.51 2.63
C ILE A 90 8.24 3.51 1.46
N PHE A 91 7.82 2.27 1.67
CA PHE A 91 7.80 1.27 0.62
C PHE A 91 6.88 1.68 -0.54
N ALA A 92 5.64 2.08 -0.27
CA ALA A 92 4.69 2.47 -1.29
C ALA A 92 5.24 3.62 -2.15
N VAL A 93 5.75 4.68 -1.51
CA VAL A 93 6.32 5.84 -2.20
C VAL A 93 7.51 5.47 -3.09
N LEU A 94 8.44 4.67 -2.57
CA LEU A 94 9.62 4.27 -3.35
C LEU A 94 9.26 3.30 -4.46
N PHE A 95 8.43 2.30 -4.17
CA PHE A 95 8.03 1.27 -5.10
C PHE A 95 7.23 1.85 -6.25
N GLU A 96 6.18 2.62 -5.97
CA GLU A 96 5.34 3.23 -6.98
C GLU A 96 6.08 4.30 -7.76
N GLY A 97 6.83 5.17 -7.09
CA GLY A 97 7.64 6.18 -7.78
C GLY A 97 8.63 5.56 -8.76
N TYR A 98 9.28 4.45 -8.37
CA TYR A 98 10.17 3.70 -9.25
C TYR A 98 9.42 2.99 -10.39
N PHE A 99 8.30 2.32 -10.11
CA PHE A 99 7.50 1.65 -11.14
C PHE A 99 6.91 2.62 -12.15
N ILE A 100 6.32 3.73 -11.69
CA ILE A 100 5.82 4.81 -12.55
C ILE A 100 6.96 5.31 -13.43
N PHE A 101 8.15 5.56 -12.87
CA PHE A 101 9.32 5.94 -13.64
C PHE A 101 9.67 4.90 -14.71
N LEU A 102 9.69 3.59 -14.40
CA LEU A 102 9.99 2.56 -15.40
C LEU A 102 9.04 2.60 -16.61
N PHE A 103 7.74 2.82 -16.38
CA PHE A 103 6.73 2.94 -17.43
C PHE A 103 6.77 4.28 -18.18
N THR A 104 7.32 5.32 -17.55
CA THR A 104 7.25 6.70 -18.05
C THR A 104 8.62 7.35 -18.25
N LYS A 105 9.71 6.57 -18.21
CA LYS A 105 11.11 7.07 -18.25
C LYS A 105 11.47 7.93 -19.45
N LYS A 106 10.67 7.85 -20.53
CA LYS A 106 10.83 8.68 -21.74
C LYS A 106 10.22 10.08 -21.58
N THR A 107 9.36 10.28 -20.60
CA THR A 107 8.53 11.49 -20.43
C THR A 107 8.76 12.12 -19.07
N LEU A 108 8.85 11.33 -18.00
CA LEU A 108 8.94 11.82 -16.63
C LEU A 108 10.28 11.43 -15.98
N ALA A 109 10.93 12.41 -15.35
CA ALA A 109 12.13 12.16 -14.55
C ALA A 109 11.80 11.42 -13.25
N LEU A 110 12.74 10.60 -12.75
CA LEU A 110 12.56 9.81 -11.52
C LEU A 110 12.10 10.67 -10.33
N VAL A 111 12.68 11.86 -10.15
CA VAL A 111 12.30 12.78 -9.06
C VAL A 111 10.83 13.18 -9.17
N MET A 112 10.32 13.43 -10.38
CA MET A 112 8.91 13.78 -10.58
C MET A 112 8.00 12.57 -10.37
N SER A 113 8.44 11.36 -10.71
CA SER A 113 7.70 10.13 -10.39
C SER A 113 7.60 9.90 -8.87
N LEU A 114 8.67 10.16 -8.13
CA LEU A 114 8.68 10.07 -6.66
C LEU A 114 7.81 11.16 -6.02
N ILE A 115 7.84 12.39 -6.53
CA ILE A 115 6.94 13.46 -6.08
C ILE A 115 5.48 13.07 -6.33
N LEU A 116 5.15 12.54 -7.52
CA LEU A 116 3.80 12.09 -7.83
C LEU A 116 3.35 10.98 -6.87
N SER A 117 4.18 9.96 -6.64
CA SER A 117 3.85 8.88 -5.70
C SER A 117 3.71 9.38 -4.27
N LEU A 118 4.57 10.30 -3.81
CA LEU A 118 4.44 10.92 -2.50
C LEU A 118 3.11 11.68 -2.36
N LEU A 119 2.70 12.44 -3.37
CA LEU A 119 1.43 13.17 -3.35
C LEU A 119 0.23 12.24 -3.29
N MET A 120 0.24 11.16 -4.09
CA MET A 120 -0.82 10.15 -4.10
C MET A 120 -0.95 9.48 -2.72
N ASN A 121 0.15 8.93 -2.19
CA ASN A 121 0.16 8.27 -0.89
C ASN A 121 -0.23 9.22 0.24
N LEU A 122 0.29 10.45 0.25
CA LEU A 122 -0.07 11.44 1.27
C LEU A 122 -1.57 11.76 1.25
N CYS A 123 -2.15 11.96 0.06
CA CYS A 123 -3.59 12.18 -0.07
C CYS A 123 -4.42 10.96 0.39
N SER A 124 -4.03 9.76 -0.03
CA SER A 124 -4.65 8.50 0.38
C SER A 124 -4.57 8.29 1.89
N PHE A 125 -3.42 8.53 2.51
CA PHE A 125 -3.21 8.40 3.94
C PHE A 125 -4.07 9.39 4.73
N ILE A 126 -4.12 10.66 4.33
CA ILE A 126 -4.95 11.67 5.00
C ILE A 126 -6.43 11.30 4.90
N ILE A 127 -6.92 10.96 3.72
CA ILE A 127 -8.33 10.63 3.51
C ILE A 127 -8.70 9.32 4.24
N GLY A 128 -7.85 8.29 4.14
CA GLY A 128 -8.02 7.03 4.88
C GLY A 128 -8.02 7.23 6.39
N GLY A 129 -7.13 8.08 6.91
CA GLY A 129 -7.08 8.44 8.33
C GLY A 129 -8.33 9.18 8.80
N ILE A 130 -8.85 10.11 8.00
CA ILE A 130 -10.13 10.80 8.28
C ILE A 130 -11.27 9.78 8.35
N ILE A 131 -11.38 8.90 7.35
CA ILE A 131 -12.40 7.83 7.29
C ILE A 131 -12.31 6.95 8.53
N PHE A 132 -11.10 6.54 8.93
CA PHE A 132 -10.86 5.73 10.12
C PHE A 132 -11.36 6.43 11.39
N ILE A 133 -11.05 7.72 11.59
CA ILE A 133 -11.49 8.49 12.77
C ILE A 133 -13.01 8.62 12.87
N PHE A 134 -13.72 8.71 11.73
CA PHE A 134 -15.18 8.89 11.75
C PHE A 134 -15.97 7.57 11.83
N LEU A 135 -15.35 6.43 11.51
CA LEU A 135 -16.02 5.12 11.46
C LEU A 135 -15.65 4.20 12.64
N VAL A 136 -14.60 4.49 13.39
CA VAL A 136 -14.10 3.71 14.54
C VAL A 136 -14.16 4.57 15.80
#